data_AF-A0A1T4QX26-F1
#
_entry.id   AF-A0A1T4QX26-F1
#
_cell.length_a   1.000
_cell.length_b   1.000
_cell.length_c   1.000
_cell.angle_alpha   90.00
_cell.angle_beta   90.00
_cell.angle_gamma   90.00
#
_symmetry.space_group_name_H-M   'P 1'
#
loop_
_entity.id
_entity.type
_entity.pdbx_description
1 polymer ?
#
loop_
_entity_poly.entity_id
_entity_poly.type
_entity_poly.pdbx_seq_one_letter_code
_entity_poly.pdbx_strand_id
1 'polypeptide(L)' 'MRKCNVCGRRFRLLAKNRYEVVRRPVGLNCLTQGTVYYNAFDCPHCGCQNIVGVLEKVNVRDIEDEALLQESEDKE' A
#
# COMPACT_ATOMS: atom_id res chain seq x y z
N MET A 1 16.55 -4.46 13.71
CA MET A 1 16.51 -2.99 13.86
C MET A 1 16.47 -2.36 12.48
N ARG A 2 15.63 -1.34 12.26
CA ARG A 2 15.49 -0.65 10.96
C ARG A 2 16.22 0.69 11.00
N LYS A 3 16.86 1.08 9.89
CA LYS A 3 17.47 2.40 9.71
C LYS A 3 16.43 3.32 9.04
N CYS A 4 16.15 4.52 9.58
CA CYS A 4 15.31 5.49 8.85
C CYS A 4 16.08 5.99 7.62
N ASN A 5 15.43 6.00 6.47
CA ASN A 5 16.01 6.47 5.21
C ASN A 5 16.19 7.99 5.16
N VAL A 6 15.49 8.74 6.03
CA VAL A 6 15.57 10.21 6.12
C VAL A 6 16.65 10.66 7.10
N CYS A 7 16.59 10.27 8.37
CA CYS A 7 17.52 10.73 9.40
C CYS A 7 18.69 9.79 9.69
N GLY A 8 18.72 8.60 9.09
CA GLY A 8 19.81 7.63 9.24
C GLY A 8 19.88 6.90 10.59
N ARG A 9 19.07 7.27 11.59
CA ARG A 9 19.04 6.63 12.91
C ARG A 9 18.40 5.25 12.86
N ARG A 10 18.86 4.35 13.74
CA ARG A 10 18.32 2.99 13.89
C ARG A 10 17.28 2.95 15.01
N PHE A 11 16.18 2.24 14.78
CA PHE A 11 15.13 2.03 15.77
C PHE A 11 14.59 0.59 15.71
N ARG A 12 13.95 0.14 16.79
CA ARG A 12 13.28 -1.16 16.84
C ARG A 12 11.89 -1.03 16.23
N LEU A 13 11.53 -2.00 15.40
CA LEU A 13 10.16 -2.15 14.91
C LEU A 13 9.41 -2.98 15.95
N LEU A 14 8.33 -2.44 16.49
CA LEU A 14 7.45 -3.12 17.45
C LEU A 14 6.12 -3.37 16.76
N ALA A 15 5.60 -4.60 16.75
CA ALA A 15 4.37 -4.94 16.03
C ALA A 15 3.19 -3.98 16.33
N LYS A 16 3.08 -3.51 17.57
CA LYS A 16 2.07 -2.53 18.02
C LYS A 16 2.14 -1.15 17.34
N ASN A 17 3.29 -0.79 16.77
CA ASN A 17 3.50 0.49 16.08
C ASN A 17 3.39 0.35 14.55
N ARG A 18 3.06 -0.86 14.06
CA ARG A 18 2.90 -1.13 12.62
C ARG A 18 1.55 -0.60 12.18
N TYR A 19 1.52 0.06 11.03
CA TYR A 19 0.27 0.49 10.42
C TYR A 19 0.31 0.30 8.91
N GLU A 20 -0.87 0.32 8.29
CA GLU A 20 -1.03 0.12 6.86
C GLU A 20 -1.09 1.45 6.12
N VAL A 21 -0.46 1.49 4.95
CA VAL A 21 -0.44 2.66 4.09
C VAL A 21 -0.91 2.26 2.72
N VAL A 22 -1.82 3.03 2.17
CA VAL A 22 -2.32 2.87 0.80
C VAL A 22 -1.60 3.84 -0.13
N ARG A 23 -1.07 3.32 -1.23
CA ARG A 23 -0.62 4.13 -2.36
C ARG A 23 -1.63 3.98 -3.48
N ARG A 24 -2.42 5.03 -3.69
CA ARG A 24 -3.32 5.14 -4.82
C ARG A 24 -2.60 5.83 -5.97
N PRO A 25 -2.57 5.26 -7.18
CA PRO A 25 -2.12 5.99 -8.35
C PRO A 25 -3.06 7.18 -8.58
N VAL A 26 -2.52 8.24 -9.18
CA VAL A 26 -3.26 9.47 -9.51
C VAL A 26 -2.97 9.90 -10.94
N GLY A 27 -3.94 10.58 -11.56
CA GLY A 27 -3.87 11.04 -12.94
C GLY A 27 -3.85 9.88 -13.94
N LEU A 28 -3.07 10.01 -15.02
CA LEU A 28 -3.00 8.99 -16.08
C LEU A 28 -2.45 7.64 -15.59
N ASN A 29 -1.73 7.62 -14.46
CA ASN A 29 -1.20 6.38 -13.87
C ASN A 29 -2.31 5.44 -13.37
N CYS A 30 -3.52 5.95 -13.11
CA CYS A 30 -4.66 5.13 -12.71
C CYS A 30 -5.09 4.11 -13.78
N LEU A 31 -4.71 4.32 -15.05
CA LEU A 31 -5.09 3.41 -16.14
C LEU A 31 -4.21 2.15 -16.21
N THR A 32 -3.03 2.18 -15.60
CA THR A 32 -2.03 1.11 -15.74
C THR A 32 -1.52 0.56 -14.42
N GLN A 33 -1.68 1.31 -13.34
CA GLN A 33 -1.28 0.93 -12.00
C GLN A 33 -2.52 0.81 -11.14
N GLY A 34 -2.57 -0.22 -10.31
CA GLY A 34 -3.61 -0.34 -9.31
C GLY A 34 -3.14 0.07 -7.92
N THR A 35 -4.02 -0.12 -6.94
CA THR A 35 -3.78 0.30 -5.56
C THR A 35 -2.84 -0.67 -4.87
N VAL A 36 -1.84 -0.13 -4.15
CA VAL A 36 -0.89 -0.96 -3.41
C VAL A 36 -0.93 -0.64 -1.92
N TYR A 37 -1.05 -1.68 -1.11
CA TYR A 37 -1.03 -1.60 0.35
C TYR A 37 0.34 -2.00 0.88
N TYR A 38 0.83 -1.24 1.86
CA TYR A 38 2.14 -1.43 2.46
C TYR A 38 2.05 -1.46 3.98
N ASN A 39 2.97 -2.19 4.61
CA ASN A 39 3.26 -2.03 6.02
C ASN A 39 4.27 -0.89 6.21
N ALA A 40 3.97 0.00 7.15
CA ALA A 40 4.82 1.13 7.49
C ALA A 40 5.02 1.30 8.99
N PHE A 41 6.04 2.08 9.33
CA PHE A 41 6.38 2.51 10.68
C PHE A 41 6.91 3.95 10.66
N ASP A 42 6.53 4.74 11.66
CA ASP A 42 7.11 6.06 11.86
C ASP A 42 8.43 5.97 12.61
N CYS A 43 9.41 6.73 12.16
CA CYS A 43 10.65 6.88 12.92
C CYS A 43 10.39 7.72 14.17
N PRO A 44 10.70 7.22 15.38
CA PRO A 44 10.45 7.95 16.63
C PRO A 44 11.37 9.17 16.80
N HIS A 45 12.37 9.36 15.94
CA HIS A 45 13.31 10.46 16.02
C HIS A 45 12.97 11.64 15.11
N CYS A 46 12.32 11.40 13.97
CA CYS A 46 12.04 12.45 12.98
C CYS A 46 10.64 12.39 12.37
N GLY A 47 9.80 11.43 12.75
CA GLY A 47 8.45 11.27 12.21
C GLY A 47 8.39 10.78 10.76
N CYS A 48 9.53 10.45 10.13
CA CYS A 48 9.58 9.92 8.77
C CYS A 48 8.79 8.60 8.68
N GLN A 49 7.92 8.45 7.68
CA GLN A 49 7.29 7.16 7.38
C GLN A 49 8.30 6.24 6.70
N ASN A 50 8.44 5.02 7.21
CA ASN A 50 9.28 3.97 6.64
C ASN A 50 8.42 2.81 6.17
N ILE A 51 8.36 2.61 4.86
CA ILE A 51 7.79 1.42 4.24
C ILE A 51 8.72 0.23 4.52
N VAL A 52 8.17 -0.87 5.02
CA VAL A 52 8.92 -2.08 5.40
C VAL A 52 8.48 -3.34 4.68
N GLY A 53 7.36 -3.31 3.95
CA GLY A 53 6.89 -4.43 3.15
C GLY A 53 5.63 -4.09 2.36
N VAL A 54 5.37 -4.87 1.31
CA VAL A 54 4.12 -4.83 0.52
C VAL A 54 3.18 -5.86 1.14
N LEU A 55 1.90 -5.49 1.31
CA LEU A 55 0.84 -6.40 1.74
C LEU A 55 0.17 -7.02 0.51
N GLU A 56 -0.39 -6.17 -0.34
CA GLU A 56 -1.19 -6.58 -1.48
C GLU A 56 -1.07 -5.54 -2.59
N LYS A 57 -1.10 -6.01 -3.84
CA LYS A 57 -1.19 -5.19 -5.04
C LYS A 57 -2.48 -5.56 -5.74
N VAL A 58 -3.46 -4.67 -5.72
CA VAL A 58 -4.69 -4.82 -6.49
C VAL A 58 -4.43 -4.16 -7.84
N ASN A 59 -4.39 -4.90 -8.96
CA ASN A 59 -4.28 -4.26 -10.28
C ASN A 59 -5.65 -3.82 -10.77
N VAL A 60 -5.66 -2.81 -11.65
CA VAL A 60 -6.88 -2.30 -12.27
C VAL A 60 -7.56 -3.34 -13.16
N ARG A 61 -6.77 -4.18 -13.83
CA ARG A 61 -7.28 -5.29 -14.66
C ARG A 61 -8.06 -6.30 -13.84
N ASP A 62 -7.58 -6.57 -12.61
CA ASP A 62 -8.22 -7.52 -11.70
C ASP A 62 -9.60 -7.00 -11.22
N ILE A 63 -9.85 -5.68 -11.27
CA ILE A 63 -11.14 -5.06 -10.93
C ILE A 63 -12.11 -5.11 -12.11
N GLU A 64 -11.62 -4.89 -13.33
CA GLU A 64 -12.42 -4.91 -14.55
C GLU A 64 -13.06 -6.29 -14.77
N ASP A 65 -12.32 -7.36 -14.51
CA ASP A 65 -12.83 -8.74 -14.63
C ASP A 65 -13.95 -9.03 -13.61
N GLU A 66 -13.82 -8.58 -12.35
CA GLU A 66 -14.87 -8.75 -11.32
C GLU A 66 -16.13 -7.92 -11.64
N ALA A 67 -15.97 -6.67 -12.09
CA ALA A 67 -17.10 -5.84 -12.47
C ALA A 67 -17.89 -6.43 -13.65
N LEU A 68 -17.21 -7.05 -14.62
CA LEU A 68 -17.85 -7.70 -15.77
C LEU A 68 -18.62 -8.98 -15.36
N LEU A 69 -18.11 -9.71 -14.35
CA LEU A 69 -18.79 -10.89 -13.80
C LEU A 69 -20.08 -10.51 -13.09
N GLN A 70 -20.06 -9.45 -12.28
CA GLN A 70 -21.26 -8.96 -11.58
C GLN A 70 -22.37 -8.54 -12.54
N GLU A 71 -22.03 -7.88 -13.66
CA GLU A 71 -23.01 -7.46 -14.68
C GLU A 71 -23.64 -8.65 -15.45
N SER A 72 -23.02 -9.82 -15.40
CA SER A 72 -23.54 -11.03 -16.04
C SER A 72 -24.52 -11.81 -15.17
N GLU A 73 -24.41 -11.69 -13.84
CA GLU A 73 -25.29 -12.37 -12.87
C GLU A 73 -26.62 -11.62 -12.66
N ASP A 74 -26.65 -10.30 -12.85
CA ASP A 74 -27.89 -9.48 -12.73
C ASP A 74 -28.83 -9.56 -13.96
N LYS A 75 -28.50 -10.38 -14.96
CA LYS A 75 -29.30 -10.55 -16.20
C LYS A 75 -30.09 -11.87 -16.29
N GLU A 76 -30.12 -12.69 -15.23
CA GLU A 76 -30.93 -13.92 -15.19
C GLU A 76 -32.27 -13.75 -14.46
#